data_AF-A0AAW2LZQ5-F1
#
_entry.id   AF-A0AAW2LZQ5-F1
#
_cell.length_a   1.000
_cell.length_b   1.000
_cell.length_c   1.000
_cell.angle_alpha   90.00
_cell.angle_beta   90.00
_cell.angle_gamma   90.00
#
_symmetry.space_group_name_H-M   'P 1'
#
loop_
_entity.id
_entity.type
_entity.pdbx_description
1 polymer ?
#
loop_
_entity_poly.entity_id
_entity_poly.type
_entity_poly.pdbx_seq_one_letter_code
_entity_poly.pdbx_strand_id
1 'polypeptide(L)'
;MYEKNLPRRMGLTLEFEDGVTAFIEWAKSQHTYMDALDYYNTKKLVRDLGLPVEKIDVGKNGCMLYWKDSIDLDYCKFYGGARYKPTGERNPNNKKTPYAILRYLPLTPCLQRSYGSEATTKQMTWHANYQMEEGFICPPSDSEA
;
A
#
# COMPACT_ATOMS: atom_id res chain seq x y z
N MET A 1 36.85 15.99 -12.72
CA MET A 1 36.69 14.68 -12.08
C MET A 1 35.93 14.82 -10.75
N TYR A 2 34.61 15.02 -10.77
CA TYR A 2 33.77 14.84 -9.58
C TYR A 2 32.35 14.48 -10.01
N GLU A 3 32.16 13.21 -10.32
CA GLU A 3 30.86 12.55 -10.26
C GLU A 3 31.13 11.17 -9.66
N LYS A 4 30.55 10.92 -8.49
CA LYS A 4 30.15 9.61 -7.94
C LYS A 4 29.78 9.83 -6.48
N ASN A 5 28.48 9.77 -6.20
CA ASN A 5 27.86 8.87 -5.22
C ASN A 5 26.47 9.40 -4.85
N LEU A 6 25.54 9.34 -5.82
CA LEU A 6 24.12 9.27 -5.49
C LEU A 6 23.83 7.87 -4.92
N PRO A 7 23.23 7.74 -3.72
CA PRO A 7 22.88 6.45 -3.18
C PRO A 7 21.84 5.77 -4.08
N ARG A 8 22.14 4.50 -4.40
CA ARG A 8 21.35 3.63 -5.27
C ARG A 8 19.97 3.40 -4.65
N ARG A 9 18.93 3.76 -5.41
CA ARG A 9 17.51 3.33 -5.34
C ARG A 9 17.24 2.30 -4.22
N MET A 10 16.82 2.78 -3.06
CA MET A 10 16.31 1.97 -1.95
C MET A 10 14.99 1.34 -2.40
N GLY A 11 14.86 0.02 -2.26
CA GLY A 11 13.63 -0.70 -2.61
C GLY A 11 12.51 -0.42 -1.60
N LEU A 12 11.27 -0.30 -2.10
CA LEU A 12 10.00 -0.10 -1.38
C LEU A 12 9.71 -1.10 -0.23
N THR A 13 10.57 -2.09 0.00
CA THR A 13 10.39 -3.10 1.05
C THR A 13 10.73 -2.56 2.43
N LEU A 14 11.63 -1.56 2.53
CA LEU A 14 12.03 -0.97 3.80
C LEU A 14 10.97 0.00 4.32
N GLU A 15 10.41 0.86 3.47
CA GLU A 15 9.46 1.89 3.94
C GLU A 15 8.14 1.33 4.51
N PHE A 16 7.68 0.18 4.03
CA PHE A 16 6.47 -0.44 4.59
C PHE A 16 6.74 -1.05 5.98
N GLU A 17 7.92 -1.64 6.20
CA GLU A 17 8.28 -2.18 7.50
C GLU A 17 8.65 -1.06 8.48
N ASP A 18 9.29 0.00 7.98
CA ASP A 18 9.61 1.24 8.72
C ASP A 18 8.33 2.00 9.14
N GLY A 19 7.30 2.01 8.28
CA GLY A 19 5.99 2.60 8.62
C GLY A 19 5.24 1.80 9.69
N VAL A 20 5.38 0.47 9.69
CA VAL A 20 4.79 -0.39 10.72
C VAL A 20 5.54 -0.24 12.05
N THR A 21 6.87 -0.17 12.04
CA THR A 21 7.65 0.11 13.25
C THR A 21 7.38 1.51 13.80
N ALA A 22 7.30 2.53 12.95
CA ALA A 22 6.94 3.89 13.36
C ALA A 22 5.54 3.97 13.98
N PHE A 23 4.55 3.23 13.43
CA PHE A 23 3.22 3.13 14.04
C PHE A 23 3.24 2.40 15.38
N ILE A 24 4.03 1.34 15.50
CA ILE A 24 4.22 0.60 16.76
C ILE A 24 4.89 1.50 17.82
N GLU A 25 5.90 2.27 17.44
CA GLU A 25 6.57 3.23 18.33
C GLU A 25 5.65 4.38 18.74
N TRP A 26 4.85 4.92 17.80
CA TRP A 26 3.82 5.91 18.09
C TRP A 26 2.75 5.36 19.05
N ALA A 27 2.26 4.14 18.82
CA ALA A 27 1.28 3.49 19.70
C ALA A 27 1.83 3.24 21.10
N LYS A 28 3.12 2.86 21.23
CA LYS A 28 3.83 2.72 22.51
C LYS A 28 3.96 4.05 23.27
N SER A 29 4.07 5.18 22.56
CA SER A 29 4.14 6.51 23.17
C SER A 29 2.81 7.00 23.76
N GLN A 30 1.68 6.50 23.25
CA GLN A 30 0.34 6.95 23.64
C GLN A 30 -0.30 6.07 24.73
N HIS A 31 0.14 4.81 24.89
CA HIS A 31 -0.35 3.89 25.92
C HIS A 31 0.80 3.11 26.58
N THR A 32 1.01 3.29 27.90
CA THR A 32 1.99 2.57 28.73
C THR A 32 1.65 1.08 28.99
N TYR A 33 0.64 0.54 28.30
CA TYR A 33 0.22 -0.85 28.45
C TYR A 33 0.24 -1.54 27.10
N MET A 34 1.41 -1.69 26.49
CA MET A 34 1.70 -2.67 25.41
C MET A 34 3.21 -2.95 25.41
N ASP A 35 3.81 -3.10 26.59
CA ASP A 35 5.16 -3.64 26.69
C ASP A 35 5.06 -5.15 26.41
N ALA A 36 5.59 -5.56 25.26
CA ALA A 36 5.65 -6.94 24.78
C ALA A 36 4.36 -7.63 24.29
N LEU A 37 3.57 -7.01 23.41
CA LEU A 37 3.03 -7.83 22.31
C LEU A 37 4.20 -8.14 21.37
N ASP A 38 4.77 -9.33 21.53
CA ASP A 38 5.73 -9.95 20.61
C ASP A 38 5.44 -9.57 19.14
N TYR A 39 6.47 -9.46 18.29
CA TYR A 39 6.30 -9.12 16.86
C TYR A 39 5.20 -9.95 16.22
N TYR A 40 5.10 -11.22 16.61
CA TYR A 40 4.04 -12.13 16.17
C TYR A 40 2.63 -11.64 16.56
N ASN A 41 2.44 -11.24 17.81
CA ASN A 41 1.16 -10.75 18.32
C ASN A 41 0.80 -9.39 17.69
N THR A 42 1.77 -8.50 17.54
CA THR A 42 1.54 -7.20 16.86
C THR A 42 1.19 -7.40 15.39
N LYS A 43 1.91 -8.29 14.69
CA LYS A 43 1.60 -8.68 13.30
C LYS A 43 0.23 -9.33 13.18
N LYS A 44 -0.16 -10.15 14.16
CA LYS A 44 -1.49 -10.74 14.24
C LYS A 44 -2.55 -9.66 14.46
N LEU A 45 -2.31 -8.71 15.36
CA LEU A 45 -3.21 -7.59 15.63
C LEU A 45 -3.38 -6.70 14.40
N VAL A 46 -2.31 -6.36 13.67
CA VAL A 46 -2.37 -5.62 12.40
C VAL A 46 -3.15 -6.41 11.33
N ARG A 47 -2.99 -7.73 11.28
CA ARG A 47 -3.78 -8.60 10.40
C ARG A 47 -5.26 -8.63 10.81
N ASP A 48 -5.53 -8.68 12.10
CA ASP A 48 -6.87 -8.76 12.70
C ASP A 48 -7.60 -7.40 12.62
N LEU A 49 -6.87 -6.27 12.58
CA LEU A 49 -7.37 -4.92 12.24
C LEU A 49 -7.87 -4.83 10.79
N GLY A 50 -7.69 -5.90 10.00
CA GLY A 50 -8.37 -6.07 8.73
C GLY A 50 -7.91 -5.08 7.68
N LEU A 51 -6.62 -4.76 7.63
CA LEU A 51 -6.01 -4.09 6.47
C LEU A 51 -5.66 -5.17 5.42
N PRO A 52 -6.59 -5.60 4.55
CA PRO A 52 -6.24 -6.54 3.50
C PRO A 52 -5.17 -5.88 2.63
N VAL A 53 -4.05 -6.57 2.49
CA VAL A 53 -3.00 -6.18 1.55
C VAL A 53 -3.00 -7.20 0.44
N GLU A 54 -3.42 -6.76 -0.73
CA GLU A 54 -3.38 -7.56 -1.94
C GLU A 54 -2.00 -7.42 -2.58
N LYS A 55 -1.42 -8.54 -3.00
CA LYS A 55 -0.11 -8.57 -3.65
C LYS A 55 -0.31 -8.72 -5.15
N ILE A 56 0.20 -7.77 -5.90
CA ILE A 56 0.12 -7.72 -7.35
C ILE A 56 1.53 -7.96 -7.90
N ASP A 57 1.67 -8.94 -8.77
CA ASP A 57 2.94 -9.14 -9.45
C ASP A 57 3.15 -8.02 -10.47
N VAL A 58 4.39 -7.54 -10.55
CA VAL A 58 4.79 -6.50 -11.48
C VAL A 58 5.89 -7.05 -12.38
N GLY A 59 5.68 -6.90 -13.68
CA GLY A 59 6.65 -7.32 -14.68
C GLY A 59 7.93 -6.49 -14.64
N LYS A 60 8.95 -6.94 -15.38
CA LYS A 60 10.25 -6.28 -15.43
C LYS A 60 10.09 -4.80 -15.79
N ASN A 61 10.81 -3.93 -15.06
CA ASN A 61 10.78 -2.47 -15.19
C ASN A 61 9.38 -1.83 -15.02
N GLY A 62 8.45 -2.47 -14.31
CA GLY A 62 7.12 -1.89 -14.10
C GLY A 62 6.21 -1.97 -15.33
N CYS A 63 6.50 -2.86 -16.27
CA CYS A 63 5.84 -2.87 -17.57
C CYS A 63 4.34 -3.13 -17.56
N MET A 64 3.90 -3.99 -16.65
CA MET A 64 2.52 -4.43 -16.54
C MET A 64 2.28 -4.93 -15.11
N LEU A 65 1.10 -4.62 -14.60
CA LEU A 65 0.55 -5.21 -13.39
C LEU A 65 -0.24 -6.47 -13.80
N TYR A 66 0.08 -7.60 -13.17
CA TYR A 66 -0.65 -8.85 -13.37
C TYR A 66 -1.83 -8.88 -12.38
N TRP A 67 -2.96 -8.32 -12.83
CA TRP A 67 -4.14 -8.07 -12.02
C TRP A 67 -5.42 -8.35 -12.82
N LYS A 68 -6.43 -8.93 -12.16
CA LYS A 68 -7.73 -9.28 -12.77
C LYS A 68 -7.54 -10.11 -14.05
N ASP A 69 -7.85 -9.56 -15.22
CA ASP A 69 -7.82 -10.27 -16.51
C ASP A 69 -6.40 -10.58 -17.01
N SER A 70 -5.35 -10.06 -16.35
CA SER A 70 -3.95 -10.36 -16.66
C SER A 70 -3.30 -11.32 -15.66
N ILE A 71 -4.04 -11.90 -14.70
CA ILE A 71 -3.47 -12.70 -13.62
C ILE A 71 -2.88 -14.04 -14.09
N ASP A 72 -3.39 -14.62 -15.17
CA ASP A 72 -2.93 -15.92 -15.69
C ASP A 72 -1.82 -15.78 -16.74
N LEU A 73 -1.38 -14.57 -17.02
CA LEU A 73 -0.33 -14.32 -18.00
C LEU A 73 1.04 -14.55 -17.39
N ASP A 74 1.86 -15.35 -18.07
CA ASP A 74 3.27 -15.54 -17.76
C ASP A 74 4.17 -14.53 -18.50
N TYR A 75 3.62 -13.81 -19.47
CA TYR A 75 4.32 -12.83 -20.30
C TYR A 75 3.58 -11.48 -20.38
N CYS A 76 4.36 -10.41 -20.47
CA CYS A 76 3.88 -9.05 -20.63
C CYS A 76 3.23 -8.86 -22.00
N LYS A 77 2.02 -8.29 -22.03
CA LYS A 77 1.27 -7.99 -23.27
C LYS A 77 1.96 -6.96 -24.17
N PHE A 78 2.77 -6.06 -23.62
CA PHE A 78 3.35 -4.94 -24.37
C PHE A 78 4.62 -5.29 -25.14
N TYR A 79 5.49 -6.11 -24.57
CA TYR A 79 6.79 -6.44 -25.19
C TYR A 79 7.20 -7.91 -25.03
N GLY A 80 6.33 -8.78 -24.52
CA GLY A 80 6.60 -10.21 -24.38
C GLY A 80 7.59 -10.58 -23.27
N GLY A 81 7.92 -9.66 -22.37
CA GLY A 81 8.82 -9.95 -21.24
C GLY A 81 8.23 -10.95 -20.25
N ALA A 82 9.07 -11.84 -19.72
CA ALA A 82 8.65 -12.79 -18.68
C ALA A 82 8.16 -12.09 -17.39
N ARG A 83 7.13 -12.65 -16.76
CA ARG A 83 6.63 -12.24 -15.44
C ARG A 83 7.61 -12.53 -14.31
N TYR A 84 8.29 -13.67 -14.40
CA TYR A 84 9.13 -14.20 -13.33
C TYR A 84 10.62 -14.06 -13.66
N LYS A 85 11.44 -13.91 -12.62
CA LYS A 85 12.89 -13.94 -12.75
C LYS A 85 13.34 -15.34 -13.19
N PRO A 86 14.39 -15.45 -14.03
CA PRO A 86 14.97 -16.73 -14.36
C PRO A 86 15.43 -17.40 -13.07
N THR A 87 14.87 -18.57 -12.77
CA THR A 87 15.28 -19.33 -11.60
C THR A 87 16.41 -20.25 -12.05
N GLY A 88 17.58 -20.14 -11.41
CA GLY A 88 18.70 -21.04 -11.71
C GLY A 88 18.28 -22.51 -11.54
N GLU A 89 18.83 -23.38 -12.37
CA GLU A 89 18.45 -24.80 -12.59
C GLU A 89 18.48 -25.73 -11.36
N ARG A 90 18.63 -25.20 -10.15
CA ARG A 90 18.95 -25.99 -8.95
C ARG A 90 17.76 -26.68 -8.28
N ASN A 91 16.52 -26.50 -8.74
CA ASN A 91 15.41 -27.33 -8.24
C ASN A 91 14.15 -27.18 -9.10
N PRO A 92 13.52 -28.27 -9.59
CA PRO A 92 12.21 -28.20 -10.25
C PRO A 92 11.08 -27.67 -9.34
N ASN A 93 11.30 -27.69 -8.02
CA ASN A 93 10.36 -27.15 -7.03
C ASN A 93 10.59 -25.68 -6.65
N ASN A 94 11.45 -24.95 -7.38
CA ASN A 94 11.68 -23.56 -7.07
C ASN A 94 10.42 -22.71 -7.35
N LYS A 95 9.98 -21.99 -6.32
CA LYS A 95 8.83 -21.09 -6.41
C LYS A 95 9.13 -19.95 -7.39
N LYS A 96 8.30 -19.82 -8.43
CA LYS A 96 8.38 -18.73 -9.40
C LYS A 96 8.35 -17.39 -8.65
N THR A 97 9.39 -16.57 -8.82
CA THR A 97 9.55 -15.29 -8.13
C THR A 97 9.37 -14.14 -9.13
N PRO A 98 8.39 -13.24 -8.93
CA PRO A 98 8.15 -12.13 -9.85
C PRO A 98 9.30 -11.12 -9.82
N TYR A 99 9.36 -10.23 -10.83
CA TYR A 99 10.37 -9.18 -10.85
C TYR A 99 10.22 -8.19 -9.69
N ALA A 100 8.99 -7.74 -9.44
CA ALA A 100 8.61 -6.92 -8.30
C ALA A 100 7.18 -7.26 -7.84
N ILE A 101 6.83 -6.85 -6.62
CA ILE A 101 5.49 -7.04 -6.03
C ILE A 101 4.99 -5.67 -5.58
N LEU A 102 3.84 -5.25 -6.12
CA LEU A 102 3.10 -4.10 -5.64
C LEU A 102 2.13 -4.56 -4.55
N ARG A 103 2.08 -3.82 -3.44
CA ARG A 103 1.15 -4.07 -2.34
C ARG A 103 0.01 -3.08 -2.46
N TYR A 104 -1.18 -3.56 -2.76
CA TYR A 104 -2.39 -2.76 -2.91
C TYR A 104 -3.26 -2.92 -1.68
N LEU A 105 -3.71 -1.79 -1.12
CA LEU A 105 -4.75 -1.79 -0.08
C LEU A 105 -6.08 -1.51 -0.79
N PRO A 106 -7.05 -2.45 -0.75
CA PRO A 106 -8.38 -2.25 -1.31
C PRO A 106 -9.02 -0.98 -0.77
N LEU A 107 -9.47 -0.14 -1.70
CA LEU A 107 -10.00 1.18 -1.37
C LEU A 107 -11.27 1.08 -0.53
N THR A 108 -12.19 0.17 -0.88
CA THR A 108 -13.49 0.02 -0.23
C THR A 108 -13.41 -0.20 1.28
N PRO A 109 -12.69 -1.22 1.81
CA PRO A 109 -12.59 -1.43 3.25
C PRO A 109 -11.81 -0.33 3.97
N CYS A 110 -10.83 0.30 3.29
CA CYS A 110 -10.16 1.47 3.84
C CYS A 110 -11.13 2.65 4.02
N LEU A 111 -11.94 2.95 3.00
CA LEU A 111 -12.95 3.99 3.07
C LEU A 111 -14.01 3.67 4.14
N GLN A 112 -14.55 2.46 4.18
CA GLN A 112 -15.53 2.06 5.20
C GLN A 112 -15.02 2.31 6.63
N ARG A 113 -13.74 1.98 6.91
CA ARG A 113 -13.12 2.31 8.20
C ARG A 113 -13.04 3.81 8.46
N SER A 114 -12.59 4.59 7.48
CA SER A 114 -12.51 6.04 7.63
C SER A 114 -13.88 6.67 7.90
N TYR A 115 -14.95 6.15 7.28
CA TYR A 115 -16.32 6.57 7.54
C TYR A 115 -16.87 6.09 8.89
N GLY A 116 -16.41 4.94 9.40
CA GLY A 116 -16.82 4.38 10.69
C GLY A 116 -16.17 5.03 11.91
N SER A 117 -15.11 5.81 11.74
CA SER A 117 -14.43 6.53 12.82
C SER A 117 -15.03 7.92 13.02
N GLU A 118 -15.67 8.16 14.18
CA GLU A 118 -16.33 9.43 14.51
C GLU A 118 -15.41 10.66 14.33
N ALA A 119 -14.12 10.49 14.61
CA ALA A 119 -13.11 11.53 14.44
C ALA A 119 -12.97 12.01 12.98
N THR A 120 -13.09 11.09 12.01
CA THR A 120 -12.94 11.38 10.58
C THR A 120 -14.29 11.52 9.87
N THR A 121 -15.38 10.95 10.40
CA THR A 121 -16.72 10.99 9.79
C THR A 121 -17.19 12.43 9.50
N LYS A 122 -16.96 13.38 10.42
CA LYS A 122 -17.37 14.79 10.22
C LYS A 122 -16.67 15.45 9.02
N GLN A 123 -15.38 15.14 8.82
CA GLN A 123 -14.62 15.66 7.69
C GLN A 123 -15.05 14.99 6.38
N MET A 124 -15.24 13.67 6.40
CA MET A 124 -15.63 12.92 5.19
C MET A 124 -17.06 13.20 4.73
N THR A 125 -17.98 13.52 5.64
CA THR A 125 -19.38 13.84 5.33
C THR A 125 -19.64 15.34 5.16
N TRP A 126 -18.60 16.17 5.25
CA TRP A 126 -18.72 17.63 5.14
C TRP A 126 -19.42 18.03 3.84
N HIS A 127 -19.01 17.47 2.69
CA HIS A 127 -19.61 17.79 1.39
C HIS A 127 -21.12 17.50 1.29
N ALA A 128 -21.64 16.54 2.08
CA ALA A 128 -23.05 16.16 2.04
C ALA A 128 -23.90 16.93 3.05
N ASN A 129 -23.31 17.31 4.19
CA ASN A 129 -24.01 17.98 5.30
C ASN A 129 -23.84 19.50 5.29
N TYR A 130 -22.92 20.03 4.48
CA TYR A 130 -22.68 21.46 4.40
C TYR A 130 -23.84 22.15 3.67
N GLN A 131 -24.52 23.05 4.37
CA GLN A 131 -25.51 23.94 3.77
C GLN A 131 -24.78 25.21 3.31
N MET A 132 -24.90 25.54 2.03
CA MET A 132 -24.37 26.80 1.52
C MET A 132 -25.19 27.97 2.06
N GLU A 133 -24.52 28.94 2.67
CA GLU A 133 -25.12 30.25 2.88
C GLU A 133 -25.17 31.00 1.53
N GLU A 134 -26.34 31.53 1.18
CA GLU A 134 -26.56 32.23 -0.08
C GLU A 134 -25.60 33.44 -0.17
N GLY A 135 -24.67 33.40 -1.13
CA GLY A 135 -23.72 34.49 -1.38
C GLY A 135 -22.27 34.29 -0.94
N PHE A 136 -21.92 33.16 -0.31
CA PHE A 136 -20.52 32.82 0.00
C PHE A 136 -19.98 31.68 -0.86
N ILE A 137 -18.85 31.92 -1.52
CA ILE A 137 -18.10 30.90 -2.30
C ILE A 137 -17.38 29.98 -1.31
N CYS A 138 -17.48 28.66 -1.49
CA CYS A 138 -16.84 27.67 -0.63
C CYS A 138 -15.61 27.07 -1.32
N PRO A 139 -14.38 27.46 -0.94
CA PRO A 139 -13.14 26.96 -1.53
C PRO A 139 -12.76 25.65 -0.82
N PRO A 140 -13.52 24.56 -1.04
CA PRO A 140 -13.04 23.49 -1.93
C PRO A 140 -14.15 22.81 -2.76
N SER A 141 -15.38 23.32 -2.74
CA SER A 141 -16.53 22.79 -3.50
C SER A 141 -16.65 23.43 -4.89
N ASP A 142 -16.19 24.68 -5.02
CA ASP A 142 -16.37 25.52 -6.21
C ASP A 142 -15.08 25.68 -7.04
N SER A 143 -14.05 24.88 -6.77
CA SER A 143 -12.87 24.86 -7.64
C SER A 143 -13.20 24.14 -8.94
N GLU A 144 -12.96 24.78 -10.08
CA GLU A 144 -13.07 24.19 -11.41
C GLU A 144 -12.20 22.92 -11.49
N ALA A 145 -12.75 21.85 -12.09
CA ALA A 145 -12.12 20.54 -12.21
C ALA A 145 -11.12 20.46 -13.37
#